data_AF-A0A9D1F628-F1
#
_entry.id   AF-A0A9D1F628-F1
#
_cell.length_a   1.000
_cell.length_b   1.000
_cell.length_c   1.000
_cell.angle_alpha   90.00
_cell.angle_beta   90.00
_cell.angle_gamma   90.00
#
_symmetry.space_group_name_H-M   'P 1'
#
loop_
_entity.id
_entity.type
_entity.pdbx_description
1 polymer ?
#
loop_
_entity_poly.entity_id
_entity_poly.type
_entity_poly.pdbx_seq_one_letter_code
_entity_poly.pdbx_strand_id
1 'polypeptide(L)'
;MKPFDSKVWLSSPTMHGEELKYMTEAFETNWMFTVGANINEVEHMAAEKVGCKYAVALSSGTASLHLAMKLAGERLYGQTDLGKGALAGHRVIAV
;
A
#
# COMPACT_ATOMS: atom_id res chain seq x y z
N MET A 1 5.78 -20.02 32.98
CA MET A 1 4.56 -19.42 32.41
C MET A 1 3.71 -20.54 31.84
N LYS A 2 2.44 -20.69 32.22
CA LYS A 2 1.57 -21.72 31.63
C LYS A 2 1.14 -21.28 30.23
N PRO A 3 1.19 -22.15 29.19
CA PRO A 3 0.60 -21.86 27.89
C PRO A 3 -0.90 -21.58 28.01
N PHE A 4 -1.46 -20.80 27.09
CA PHE A 4 -2.91 -20.61 27.00
C PHE A 4 -3.62 -21.90 26.58
N ASP A 5 -4.82 -22.12 27.11
CA ASP A 5 -5.63 -23.31 26.81
C ASP A 5 -6.11 -23.35 25.35
N SER A 6 -6.15 -22.20 24.68
CA SER A 6 -6.50 -22.08 23.26
C SER A 6 -5.55 -21.14 22.53
N LYS A 7 -5.50 -21.28 21.20
CA LYS A 7 -4.65 -20.44 20.34
C LYS A 7 -5.10 -18.98 20.41
N VAL A 8 -4.22 -18.13 20.93
CA VAL A 8 -4.42 -16.67 20.96
C VAL A 8 -3.84 -16.07 19.69
N TRP A 9 -4.69 -15.42 18.89
CA TRP A 9 -4.26 -14.65 17.73
C TRP A 9 -3.98 -13.20 18.15
N LEU A 10 -2.84 -12.64 17.73
CA LEU A 10 -2.48 -11.26 18.08
C LEU A 10 -3.26 -10.22 17.27
N SER A 11 -3.56 -10.52 15.99
CA SER A 11 -4.20 -9.60 15.06
C SER A 11 -4.96 -10.39 13.98
N SER A 12 -6.04 -11.05 14.38
CA SER A 12 -6.95 -11.66 13.41
C SER A 12 -7.69 -10.55 12.64
N PRO A 13 -7.96 -10.73 11.33
CA PRO A 13 -8.82 -9.83 10.60
C PRO A 13 -10.20 -9.79 11.27
N THR A 14 -10.75 -8.59 11.43
CA THR A 14 -12.09 -8.36 11.95
C THR A 14 -12.97 -7.93 10.80
N MET A 15 -13.99 -8.72 10.48
CA MET A 15 -14.95 -8.43 9.41
C MET A 15 -16.16 -7.72 10.01
N HIS A 16 -16.54 -6.56 9.47
CA HIS A 16 -17.67 -5.76 9.94
C HIS A 16 -18.95 -5.99 9.12
N GLY A 17 -18.85 -6.71 8.00
CA GLY A 17 -19.96 -7.15 7.16
C GLY A 17 -20.06 -6.39 5.84
N GLU A 18 -19.74 -5.10 5.85
CA GLU A 18 -19.78 -4.24 4.65
C GLU A 18 -18.72 -4.63 3.61
N GLU A 19 -17.62 -5.25 4.02
CA GLU A 19 -16.55 -5.67 3.12
C GLU A 19 -17.07 -6.62 2.03
N LEU A 20 -18.03 -7.50 2.36
CA LEU A 20 -18.64 -8.40 1.39
C LEU A 20 -19.46 -7.66 0.35
N LYS A 21 -20.19 -6.61 0.76
CA LYS A 21 -20.98 -5.77 -0.15
C LYS A 21 -20.09 -5.13 -1.22
N TYR A 22 -18.97 -4.51 -0.81
CA TYR A 22 -18.05 -3.87 -1.75
C TYR A 22 -17.39 -4.88 -2.71
N MET A 23 -17.12 -6.10 -2.23
CA MET A 23 -16.62 -7.18 -3.08
C MET A 23 -17.67 -7.65 -4.10
N THR A 24 -18.94 -7.78 -3.69
CA THR A 24 -20.05 -8.11 -4.59
C THR A 24 -20.25 -7.03 -5.64
N GLU A 25 -20.23 -5.75 -5.25
CA GLU A 25 -20.35 -4.63 -6.19
C GLU A 25 -19.21 -4.61 -7.23
N ALA A 26 -17.96 -4.85 -6.81
CA ALA A 26 -16.83 -4.96 -7.73
C ALA A 26 -16.99 -6.12 -8.72
N PHE A 27 -17.52 -7.26 -8.26
CA PHE A 27 -17.82 -8.40 -9.10
C PHE A 27 -18.94 -8.12 -10.11
N GLU A 28 -20.06 -7.57 -9.65
CA GLU A 28 -21.24 -7.26 -10.49
C GLU A 28 -20.93 -6.20 -11.55
N THR A 29 -20.08 -5.23 -11.20
CA THR A 29 -19.64 -4.18 -12.13
C THR A 29 -18.48 -4.60 -13.02
N ASN A 30 -18.02 -5.85 -12.91
CA ASN A 30 -16.89 -6.43 -13.66
C ASN A 30 -15.56 -5.67 -13.48
N TRP A 31 -15.39 -5.00 -12.33
CA TRP A 31 -14.19 -4.27 -11.93
C TRP A 31 -13.35 -5.04 -10.91
N MET A 32 -13.13 -6.33 -11.17
CA MET A 32 -12.22 -7.18 -10.40
C MET A 32 -10.77 -7.04 -10.90
N PHE A 33 -10.29 -5.80 -11.01
CA PHE A 33 -8.96 -5.45 -11.48
C PHE A 33 -8.30 -4.42 -10.56
N THR A 34 -7.05 -4.05 -10.84
CA THR A 34 -6.31 -3.00 -10.10
C THR A 34 -6.81 -1.58 -10.35
N VAL A 35 -8.02 -1.44 -10.92
CA VAL A 35 -8.70 -0.19 -11.23
C VAL A 35 -10.17 -0.41 -10.92
N GLY A 36 -10.83 0.58 -10.31
CA GLY A 36 -12.25 0.49 -10.00
C GLY A 36 -12.68 1.51 -8.95
N ALA A 37 -13.99 1.69 -8.79
CA ALA A 37 -14.57 2.67 -7.87
C ALA A 37 -14.06 2.49 -6.43
N ASN A 38 -14.00 1.25 -5.94
CA ASN A 38 -13.52 0.95 -4.59
C ASN A 38 -12.07 1.43 -4.35
N ILE A 39 -11.21 1.32 -5.36
CA ILE A 39 -9.81 1.78 -5.26
C ILE A 39 -9.75 3.30 -5.20
N ASN A 40 -10.51 3.98 -6.07
CA ASN A 40 -10.58 5.45 -6.09
C ASN A 40 -11.05 6.00 -4.75
N GLU A 41 -12.09 5.39 -4.16
CA GLU A 41 -12.61 5.82 -2.84
C GLU A 41 -11.61 5.55 -1.72
N VAL A 42 -10.90 4.42 -1.73
CA VAL A 42 -9.84 4.14 -0.75
C VAL A 42 -8.71 5.16 -0.85
N GLU A 43 -8.29 5.54 -2.06
CA GLU A 43 -7.29 6.58 -2.28
C GLU A 43 -7.78 7.95 -1.77
N HIS A 44 -9.03 8.31 -2.06
CA HIS A 44 -9.63 9.55 -1.58
C HIS A 44 -9.69 9.61 -0.05
N MET A 45 -10.26 8.58 0.58
CA MET A 45 -10.37 8.48 2.04
C MET A 45 -8.99 8.47 2.72
N ALA A 46 -8.01 7.77 2.15
CA ALA A 46 -6.65 7.75 2.70
C ALA A 46 -6.00 9.13 2.62
N ALA A 47 -6.16 9.85 1.50
CA ALA A 47 -5.64 11.20 1.34
C ALA A 47 -6.27 12.19 2.34
N GLU A 48 -7.60 12.14 2.49
CA GLU A 48 -8.33 12.94 3.46
C GLU A 48 -7.89 12.62 4.90
N LYS A 49 -7.82 11.33 5.25
CA LYS A 49 -7.48 10.88 6.60
C LYS A 49 -6.08 11.31 7.03
N VAL A 50 -5.11 11.28 6.10
CA VAL A 50 -3.71 11.66 6.36
C VAL A 50 -3.51 13.17 6.23
N GLY A 51 -4.40 13.87 5.52
CA GLY A 51 -4.27 15.31 5.24
C GLY A 51 -3.26 15.60 4.12
N CYS A 52 -3.09 14.69 3.16
CA CYS A 52 -2.25 14.89 1.97
C CYS A 52 -3.10 15.15 0.72
N LYS A 53 -2.48 15.72 -0.32
CA LYS A 53 -3.20 16.09 -1.55
C LYS A 53 -3.60 14.89 -2.40
N TYR A 54 -2.80 13.83 -2.38
CA TYR A 54 -2.97 12.64 -3.21
C TYR A 54 -2.53 11.39 -2.45
N ALA A 55 -3.21 10.27 -2.68
CA ALA A 55 -2.79 8.93 -2.29
C ALA A 55 -2.85 8.01 -3.50
N VAL A 56 -2.05 6.94 -3.48
CA VAL A 56 -2.00 5.93 -4.53
C VAL A 56 -2.03 4.56 -3.86
N ALA A 57 -3.02 3.74 -4.22
CA ALA A 57 -3.17 2.38 -3.72
C ALA A 57 -2.18 1.44 -4.42
N LEU A 58 -1.47 0.65 -3.62
CA LEU A 58 -0.48 -0.32 -4.10
C LEU A 58 -0.74 -1.68 -3.45
N SER A 59 -0.16 -2.74 -4.03
CA SER A 59 -0.39 -4.12 -3.60
C SER A 59 0.09 -4.42 -2.17
N SER A 60 1.02 -3.63 -1.62
CA SER A 60 1.56 -3.79 -0.27
C SER A 60 2.32 -2.54 0.19
N GLY A 61 2.55 -2.42 1.49
CA GLY A 61 3.40 -1.36 2.05
C GLY A 61 4.85 -1.39 1.55
N THR A 62 5.39 -2.59 1.26
CA THR A 62 6.74 -2.73 0.69
C THR A 62 6.82 -2.14 -0.72
N ALA A 63 5.79 -2.37 -1.55
CA ALA A 63 5.70 -1.75 -2.87
C ALA A 63 5.61 -0.23 -2.78
N SER A 64 4.88 0.30 -1.79
CA SER A 64 4.80 1.74 -1.52
C SER A 64 6.15 2.34 -1.18
N LEU A 65 6.90 1.73 -0.26
CA LEU A 65 8.24 2.20 0.09
C LEU A 65 9.22 2.10 -1.09
N HIS A 66 9.13 1.03 -1.86
CA HIS A 66 9.96 0.85 -3.04
C HIS A 66 9.70 1.96 -4.08
N LEU A 67 8.43 2.23 -4.41
CA LEU A 67 8.08 3.26 -5.38
C LEU A 67 8.44 4.66 -4.87
N ALA A 68 8.18 4.94 -3.58
CA ALA A 68 8.54 6.21 -2.96
C ALA A 68 10.05 6.47 -3.04
N MET A 69 10.88 5.46 -2.72
CA MET A 69 12.33 5.58 -2.80
C MET A 69 12.81 5.77 -4.24
N LYS A 70 12.22 5.04 -5.19
CA LYS A 70 12.58 5.16 -6.62
C LYS A 70 12.28 6.57 -7.14
N LEU A 71 11.09 7.11 -6.87
CA LEU A 71 10.70 8.45 -7.30
C LEU A 71 11.54 9.55 -6.62
N ALA A 72 11.86 9.39 -5.34
CA ALA A 72 12.74 10.32 -4.63
C ALA A 72 14.16 10.33 -5.22
N GLY A 73 14.72 9.14 -5.49
CA GLY A 73 16.02 9.01 -6.15
C GLY A 73 16.03 9.60 -7.56
N GLU A 74 14.99 9.32 -8.37
CA GLU A 74 14.86 9.88 -9.71
C GLU A 74 14.79 11.42 -9.70
N ARG A 75 14.05 11.99 -8.74
CA ARG A 75 13.95 13.44 -8.58
C ARG A 75 15.27 14.10 -8.15
N LEU A 76 16.06 13.42 -7.32
CA LEU A 76 17.31 13.97 -6.77
C LEU A 76 18.52 13.76 -7.68
N TYR A 77 18.62 12.59 -8.30
CA TYR A 77 19.82 12.12 -9.00
C TYR A 77 19.58 11.82 -10.49
N GLY A 78 18.34 11.86 -10.96
CA GLY A 78 17.97 11.50 -12.32
C GLY A 78 17.68 10.01 -12.49
N GLN A 79 17.45 9.61 -13.73
CA GLN A 79 17.09 8.23 -14.07
C GLN A 79 18.26 7.27 -13.77
N THR A 80 18.00 6.23 -12.98
CA THR A 80 18.98 5.17 -12.68
C THR A 80 19.25 4.26 -13.87
N ASP A 81 20.50 3.79 -13.96
CA ASP A 81 20.87 2.71 -14.88
C ASP A 81 20.09 1.41 -14.61
N LEU A 82 19.87 0.64 -15.68
CA LEU A 82 19.28 -0.69 -15.58
C LEU A 82 20.10 -1.58 -14.64
N GLY A 83 19.40 -2.28 -13.74
CA GLY A 83 20.00 -3.18 -12.76
C GLY A 83 20.63 -2.50 -11.54
N LYS A 84 20.57 -1.16 -11.43
CA LYS A 84 21.04 -0.43 -10.25
C LYS A 84 19.87 0.11 -9.43
N GLY A 85 20.03 0.12 -8.10
CA GLY A 85 19.06 0.73 -7.19
C GLY A 85 19.13 2.25 -7.22
N ALA A 86 18.04 2.91 -6.82
CA ALA A 86 17.87 4.37 -6.83
C ALA A 86 18.97 5.17 -6.10
N LEU A 87 19.71 4.52 -5.19
CA LEU A 87 20.75 5.13 -4.37
C LEU A 87 22.16 4.62 -4.69
N ALA A 88 22.33 3.85 -5.77
CA ALA A 88 23.62 3.27 -6.13
C ALA A 88 24.67 4.35 -6.40
N GLY A 89 25.79 4.29 -5.68
CA GLY A 89 26.86 5.29 -5.77
C GLY A 89 26.62 6.58 -4.99
N HIS A 90 25.48 6.71 -4.30
CA HIS A 90 25.16 7.86 -3.46
C HIS A 90 25.41 7.55 -1.98
N ARG A 91 25.88 8.54 -1.22
CA ARG A 91 25.99 8.43 0.23
C ARG A 91 24.61 8.58 0.85
N VAL A 92 24.15 7.54 1.54
CA VAL A 92 22.87 7.52 2.25
C VAL A 92 23.18 7.44 3.74
N ILE A 93 22.64 8.37 4.52
CA ILE A 93 22.68 8.30 5.97
C ILE A 93 21.34 7.73 6.40
N ALA A 94 21.33 6.47 6.84
CA ALA A 94 20.18 5.90 7.53
C ALA A 94 20.17 6.43 8.96
N VAL A 95 18.98 6.78 9.46
CA VAL A 95 18.74 7.23 10.83
C VAL A 95 18.39 6.03 11.71
#